data_AF-A0A3M1Z1H6-F1
#
_entry.id   AF-A0A3M1Z1H6-F1
#
_cell.length_a   1.000
_cell.length_b   1.000
_cell.length_c   1.000
_cell.angle_alpha   90.00
_cell.angle_beta   90.00
_cell.angle_gamma   90.00
#
_symmetry.space_group_name_H-M   'P 1'
#
loop_
_entity.id
_entity.type
_entity.pdbx_description
1 polymer ?
#
loop_
_entity_poly.entity_id
_entity_poly.type
_entity_poly.pdbx_seq_one_letter_code
_entity_poly.pdbx_strand_id
1 'polypeptide(L)' 'MKPHKLLVFDISGEYGHFRKFNTTTSPLTYSFPPLPALAGLLGAILGIERETSPGVFPKGVVPVNE' A
#
# COMPACT_ATOMS: atom_id res chain seq x y z
N MET A 1 -1.21 -13.54 28.78
CA MET A 1 -0.63 -13.01 27.53
C MET A 1 -1.55 -13.45 26.39
N LYS A 2 -2.23 -12.54 25.69
CA LYS A 2 -3.06 -12.93 24.53
C LYS A 2 -2.11 -13.40 23.41
N PRO A 3 -2.36 -14.54 22.75
CA PRO A 3 -1.53 -14.94 21.61
C PRO A 3 -1.68 -13.90 20.50
N HIS A 4 -0.56 -13.45 19.96
CA HIS A 4 -0.57 -12.62 18.75
C HIS A 4 -1.13 -13.46 17.61
N LYS A 5 -2.27 -13.04 17.05
CA LYS A 5 -2.79 -13.62 15.81
C LYS A 5 -1.98 -13.05 14.67
N LEU A 6 -1.21 -13.89 13.99
CA LEU A 6 -0.43 -13.52 12.81
C LEU A 6 -1.18 -13.93 11.54
N LEU A 7 -1.08 -13.09 10.52
CA LEU A 7 -1.49 -13.38 9.15
C LEU A 7 -0.27 -13.25 8.25
N VAL A 8 0.04 -14.29 7.49
CA VAL A 8 1.22 -14.36 6.63
C VAL A 8 0.77 -14.42 5.19
N PHE A 9 1.41 -13.62 4.34
CA PHE A 9 1.17 -13.57 2.90
C PHE A 9 2.45 -13.96 2.17
N ASP A 10 2.31 -14.72 1.09
CA ASP A 10 3.37 -14.91 0.11
C ASP A 10 3.08 -13.99 -1.09
N ILE A 11 4.07 -13.20 -1.49
CA ILE A 11 3.93 -12.17 -2.54
C ILE A 11 4.98 -12.46 -3.60
N SER A 12 4.53 -12.80 -4.80
CA SER A 12 5.37 -13.12 -5.95
C SER A 12 4.93 -12.36 -7.20
N GLY A 13 5.89 -11.98 -8.04
CA GLY A 13 5.65 -11.40 -9.34
C GLY A 13 6.96 -11.34 -10.15
N GLU A 14 6.85 -11.21 -11.47
CA GLU A 14 8.03 -11.10 -12.35
C GLU A 14 8.84 -9.83 -12.06
N TYR A 15 8.16 -8.76 -11.62
CA TYR A 15 8.74 -7.47 -11.29
C TYR A 15 8.07 -6.86 -10.05
N GLY A 16 8.85 -6.12 -9.26
CA GLY A 16 8.37 -5.33 -8.12
C GLY A 16 9.08 -3.98 -8.07
N HIS A 17 8.38 -2.90 -8.41
CA HIS A 17 8.93 -1.54 -8.39
C HIS A 17 8.37 -0.71 -7.23
N PHE A 18 9.24 -0.32 -6.31
CA PHE A 18 8.96 0.45 -5.11
C PHE A 18 9.75 1.77 -5.15
N ARG A 19 9.18 2.79 -5.78
CA ARG A 19 9.87 4.05 -6.08
C ARG A 19 10.52 4.70 -4.85
N LYS A 20 11.83 5.02 -4.94
CA LYS A 20 12.52 5.89 -3.97
C LYS A 20 12.20 7.36 -4.21
N PHE A 21 12.03 8.13 -3.13
CA PHE A 21 11.69 9.56 -3.20
C PHE A 21 12.85 10.46 -3.64
N ASN A 22 14.10 10.06 -3.36
CA ASN A 22 15.31 10.88 -3.55
C ASN A 22 16.00 10.69 -4.91
N THR A 23 15.28 10.72 -6.02
CA THR A 23 15.93 10.72 -7.33
C THR A 23 15.05 11.36 -8.39
N THR A 24 15.61 12.34 -9.09
CA THR A 24 14.97 13.12 -10.14
C THR A 24 15.18 12.53 -11.54
N THR A 25 16.19 11.66 -11.72
CA THR A 25 16.63 11.21 -13.06
C THR A 25 16.71 9.70 -13.23
N SER A 26 16.66 8.91 -12.16
CA SER A 26 16.75 7.45 -12.24
C SER A 26 15.65 6.78 -11.41
N PRO A 27 14.83 5.88 -12.00
CA PRO A 27 13.79 5.17 -11.25
C PRO A 27 14.43 4.11 -10.33
N LEU A 28 14.92 4.53 -9.15
CA LEU A 28 15.40 3.59 -8.14
C LEU A 28 14.21 2.94 -7.43
N THR A 29 14.36 1.65 -7.18
CA THR A 29 13.45 0.85 -6.37
C THR A 29 14.06 0.55 -5.00
N TYR A 30 13.24 0.55 -3.95
CA TYR A 30 13.60 -0.09 -2.68
C TYR A 30 13.71 -1.60 -2.88
N SER A 31 14.57 -2.24 -2.07
CA SER A 31 14.77 -3.70 -2.12
C SER A 31 13.61 -4.49 -1.51
N PHE A 32 12.72 -3.81 -0.78
CA PHE A 32 11.54 -4.38 -0.13
C PHE A 32 10.38 -3.37 -0.23
N PRO A 33 9.11 -3.82 -0.32
CA PRO A 33 7.95 -2.95 -0.30
C PRO A 33 7.96 -2.05 0.96
N PRO A 34 8.00 -0.71 0.81
CA PRO A 34 7.94 0.19 1.96
C PRO A 34 6.53 0.19 2.57
N LEU A 35 6.41 0.69 3.81
CA LEU A 35 5.13 0.78 4.53
C LEU A 35 3.95 1.33 3.69
N PRO A 36 4.06 2.44 2.95
CA PRO A 36 2.96 2.91 2.10
C PRO A 36 2.57 1.95 0.99
N ALA A 37 3.52 1.17 0.44
CA ALA A 37 3.22 0.15 -0.56
C ALA A 37 2.47 -1.04 0.06
N LEU A 38 2.86 -1.48 1.26
CA LEU A 38 2.14 -2.53 1.99
C LEU A 38 0.73 -2.09 2.39
N ALA A 39 0.57 -0.86 2.89
CA ALA A 39 -0.74 -0.30 3.20
C ALA A 39 -1.64 -0.22 1.96
N GLY A 40 -1.08 0.24 0.82
CA GLY A 40 -1.79 0.26 -0.45
C GLY A 40 -2.18 -1.13 -0.96
N LEU A 41 -1.27 -2.11 -0.85
CA LEU A 41 -1.52 -3.51 -1.21
C LEU A 41 -2.67 -4.10 -0.38
N LEU A 42 -2.60 -3.96 0.94
CA LEU A 42 -3.66 -4.43 1.85
C LEU A 42 -4.98 -3.71 1.58
N GLY A 43 -4.94 -2.40 1.35
CA GLY A 43 -6.11 -1.60 0.99
C GLY A 43 -6.78 -2.11 -0.29
N ALA A 44 -6.00 -2.42 -1.32
CA ALA A 44 -6.51 -2.98 -2.56
C ALA A 44 -7.14 -4.37 -2.36
N ILE A 45 -6.54 -5.23 -1.55
CA ILE A 45 -7.11 -6.55 -1.20
C ILE A 45 -8.45 -6.40 -0.48
N LEU A 46 -8.59 -5.40 0.38
CA LEU A 46 -9.82 -5.09 1.12
C LEU A 46 -10.87 -4.34 0.27
N GLY A 47 -10.54 -3.94 -0.97
CA GLY A 47 -11.44 -3.15 -1.82
C GLY A 47 -11.56 -1.69 -1.40
N ILE A 48 -10.57 -1.15 -0.68
CA ILE A 48 -10.54 0.26 -0.27
C ILE A 48 -10.08 1.11 -1.46
N GLU A 49 -10.97 1.97 -1.94
CA GLU A 49 -10.64 2.89 -3.03
C GLU A 49 -9.78 4.06 -2.55
N ARG A 50 -8.94 4.57 -3.46
CA ARG A 50 -8.14 5.76 -3.21
C ARG A 50 -9.01 7.01 -3.19
N GLU A 51 -8.58 8.00 -2.43
CA GLU A 51 -9.11 9.36 -2.56
C GLU A 51 -8.90 9.88 -4.00
N THR A 52 -9.90 10.59 -4.52
CA THR A 52 -9.87 11.23 -5.84
C THR A 52 -9.11 12.56 -5.80
N SER A 53 -9.12 13.20 -4.64
CA SER A 53 -8.40 14.44 -4.30
C SER A 53 -8.22 14.47 -2.78
N PRO A 54 -7.34 15.30 -2.22
CA PRO A 54 -7.11 15.34 -0.78
C PRO A 54 -8.42 15.48 0.01
N GLY A 55 -8.80 14.44 0.75
CA GLY A 55 -10.05 14.39 1.53
C GLY A 55 -11.35 14.14 0.74
N VAL A 56 -11.26 13.82 -0.56
CA VAL A 56 -12.42 13.53 -1.42
C VAL A 56 -12.44 12.05 -1.80
N PHE A 57 -13.48 11.33 -1.39
CA PHE A 57 -13.65 9.91 -1.66
C PHE A 57 -14.74 9.66 -2.73
N PRO A 58 -14.63 8.56 -3.50
CA PRO A 58 -15.68 8.12 -4.41
C PRO A 58 -17.01 7.87 -3.67
N LYS A 59 -18.13 8.10 -4.36
CA LYS A 59 -19.47 7.92 -3.75
C LYS A 59 -19.66 6.46 -3.33
N GLY A 60 -20.01 6.24 -2.07
CA GLY A 60 -20.22 4.90 -1.50
C GLY A 60 -18.99 4.31 -0.81
N VAL A 61 -17.84 4.99 -0.85
CA VAL A 61 -16.64 4.60 -0.11
C VAL A 61 -16.68 5.24 1.27
N VAL A 62 -16.62 4.43 2.33
CA VAL A 62 -16.44 4.92 3.69
C VAL A 62 -14.94 5.16 3.89
N PRO A 63 -14.51 6.39 4.22
CA PRO A 63 -13.13 6.64 4.54
C PRO A 63 -12.72 5.78 5.74
N VAL A 64 -11.61 5.07 5.59
CA VAL A 64 -10.96 4.40 6.71
C VAL A 64 -10.43 5.55 7.57
N ASN A 65 -11.10 5.83 8.70
CA ASN A 65 -10.63 6.82 9.65
C ASN A 65 -9.15 6.56 9.97
N GLU A 66 -8.36 7.63 9.99
CA GLU A 66 -7.01 7.60 10.58
C GLU A 66 -7.07 7.17 12.06
#